data_AF-A0AAW7LJ17-F1
#
_entry.id   AF-A0AAW7LJ17-F1
#
_cell.length_a   1.000
_cell.length_b   1.000
_cell.length_c   1.000
_cell.angle_alpha   90.00
_cell.angle_beta   90.00
_cell.angle_gamma   90.00
#
_symmetry.space_group_name_H-M   'P 1'
#
loop_
_entity.id
_entity.type
_entity.pdbx_description
1 polymer ?
#
loop_
_entity_poly.entity_id
_entity_poly.type
_entity_poly.pdbx_seq_one_letter_code
_entity_poly.pdbx_strand_id
1 'polypeptide(L)'
;MPTVSIRAHGTSATRNQTLVNPETGEIVKLTAFQPPERTATKGWTVNVARRNEQRLQQVDFDTIEGVPAFVTLTMPAQQMADVSAAMFHSWLKSWLRYMKRHGLLHYYWILEFQATGNPHLHVLVWLDHTPDVLEQYRALRSWVNMLNKSNVGARQQGQIYESIDLGGELVVDGETVPAHPERVLMYLAKHAARGVAHYQRQLSNMPEDWQYRSGRVWGHDRGLPLREQQDYETDYPTFWAYRRLVRRWRVSEAQAIVDSDRRRAAVSQARGCLRCPRPDISPYRGISAWVSAEVACQLLDAAVRGGDDREEE
;
A
#
# COMPACT_ATOMS: atom_id res chain seq x y z
N MET A 1 23.31 12.85 3.03
CA MET A 1 22.22 13.85 3.22
C MET A 1 20.88 13.14 3.37
N PRO A 2 19.95 13.57 4.24
CA PRO A 2 18.58 13.03 4.24
C PRO A 2 17.87 13.28 2.91
N THR A 3 16.91 12.40 2.57
CA THR A 3 16.12 12.51 1.34
C THR A 3 14.64 12.69 1.66
N VAL A 4 14.02 13.60 0.93
CA VAL A 4 12.57 13.73 0.80
C VAL A 4 12.16 13.09 -0.52
N SER A 5 11.28 12.09 -0.45
CA SER A 5 10.72 11.40 -1.61
C SER A 5 9.26 11.78 -1.77
N ILE A 6 8.89 12.32 -2.92
CA ILE A 6 7.53 12.70 -3.28
C ILE A 6 7.02 11.75 -4.37
N ARG A 7 5.81 11.24 -4.20
CA ARG A 7 5.08 10.39 -5.16
C ARG A 7 3.71 11.01 -5.43
N ALA A 8 3.01 10.52 -6.43
CA ALA A 8 1.69 11.04 -6.84
C ALA A 8 0.74 11.30 -5.66
N HIS A 9 0.62 10.32 -4.75
CA HIS A 9 -0.31 10.35 -3.61
C HIS A 9 0.39 10.18 -2.26
N GLY A 10 1.69 10.49 -2.17
CA GLY A 10 2.33 10.50 -0.86
C GLY A 10 3.68 11.17 -0.81
N THR A 11 4.18 11.27 0.41
CA THR A 11 5.56 11.71 0.70
C THR A 11 6.21 10.86 1.77
N SER A 12 7.53 10.78 1.75
CA SER A 12 8.32 10.28 2.86
C SER A 12 9.61 11.06 3.01
N ALA A 13 10.03 11.29 4.25
CA ALA A 13 11.37 11.82 4.52
C ALA A 13 12.15 10.76 5.28
N THR A 14 13.34 10.40 4.81
CA THR A 14 14.20 9.40 5.44
C THR A 14 15.64 9.89 5.52
N ARG A 15 16.33 9.55 6.61
CA ARG A 15 17.79 9.68 6.63
C ARG A 15 18.39 8.70 5.61
N ASN A 16 19.26 9.17 4.72
CA ASN A 16 20.10 8.25 3.96
C ASN A 16 21.21 7.70 4.85
N GLN A 17 21.43 6.40 4.77
CA GLN A 17 22.73 5.80 5.10
C GLN A 17 23.55 5.82 3.81
N THR A 18 24.21 6.94 3.57
CA THR A 18 25.26 7.03 2.55
C THR A 18 26.55 6.50 3.15
N LEU A 19 27.21 5.59 2.45
CA LEU A 19 28.58 5.17 2.71
C LEU A 19 29.48 5.78 1.63
N VAL A 20 30.74 6.02 2.00
CA VAL A 20 31.78 6.26 1.00
C VAL A 20 32.29 4.89 0.55
N ASN A 21 32.25 4.62 -0.75
CA ASN A 21 32.89 3.45 -1.31
C ASN A 21 34.40 3.54 -1.01
N PRO A 22 34.99 2.61 -0.23
CA PRO A 22 36.39 2.69 0.16
C PRO A 22 37.37 2.53 -1.02
N GLU A 23 36.92 2.00 -2.16
CA GLU A 23 37.74 1.78 -3.36
C GLU A 23 37.62 2.92 -4.38
N THR A 24 36.40 3.43 -4.61
CA THR A 24 36.15 4.47 -5.63
C THR A 24 36.05 5.88 -5.05
N GLY A 25 35.88 6.02 -3.74
CA GLY A 25 35.63 7.30 -3.07
C GLY A 25 34.23 7.88 -3.31
N GLU A 26 33.39 7.20 -4.09
CA GLU A 26 32.03 7.67 -4.40
C GLU A 26 31.09 7.54 -3.20
N ILE A 27 30.19 8.51 -3.05
CA ILE A 27 29.10 8.43 -2.07
C ILE A 27 28.03 7.49 -2.64
N VAL A 28 27.90 6.31 -2.05
CA VAL A 28 26.95 5.27 -2.46
C VAL A 28 25.90 5.03 -1.38
N LYS A 29 24.67 4.66 -1.77
CA LYS A 29 23.65 4.20 -0.81
C LYS A 29 24.12 2.87 -0.20
N LEU A 30 23.99 2.67 1.12
CA LEU A 30 24.37 1.41 1.80
C LEU A 30 23.81 0.16 1.09
N THR A 31 22.58 0.26 0.59
CA THR A 31 21.89 -0.82 -0.13
C THR A 31 22.49 -1.16 -1.50
N ALA A 32 23.30 -0.28 -2.09
CA ALA A 32 24.04 -0.54 -3.32
C ALA A 32 25.34 -1.31 -3.04
N PHE A 33 25.93 -1.13 -1.87
CA PHE A 33 27.19 -1.78 -1.47
C PHE A 33 26.97 -3.19 -0.88
N GLN A 34 25.90 -3.37 -0.12
CA GLN A 34 25.43 -4.67 0.35
C GLN A 34 23.94 -4.78 0.06
N PRO A 35 23.54 -5.30 -1.12
CA PRO A 35 22.16 -5.66 -1.33
C PRO A 35 21.79 -6.70 -0.24
N PRO A 36 20.71 -6.48 0.52
CA PRO A 36 20.34 -7.37 1.59
C PRO A 36 20.14 -8.78 1.03
N GLU A 37 20.63 -9.79 1.76
CA GLU A 37 20.49 -11.19 1.38
C GLU A 37 19.01 -11.50 1.06
N ARG A 38 18.77 -12.13 -0.09
CA ARG A 38 17.42 -12.54 -0.49
C ARG A 38 16.96 -13.68 0.40
N THR A 39 16.35 -13.32 1.51
CA THR A 39 15.73 -14.27 2.44
C THR A 39 14.36 -14.74 1.93
N ALA A 40 13.88 -15.86 2.48
CA ALA A 40 12.54 -16.36 2.21
C ALA A 40 11.47 -15.32 2.54
N THR A 41 10.39 -15.28 1.75
CA THR A 41 9.29 -14.33 1.97
C THR A 41 8.46 -14.76 3.18
N LYS A 42 8.60 -14.03 4.29
CA LYS A 42 7.94 -14.27 5.59
C LYS A 42 6.77 -13.30 5.84
N GLY A 43 5.80 -13.29 4.94
CA GLY A 43 4.55 -12.55 5.12
C GLY A 43 4.72 -11.02 5.14
N TRP A 44 3.83 -10.37 5.89
CA TRP A 44 3.87 -8.93 6.11
C TRP A 44 4.95 -8.56 7.14
N THR A 45 6.02 -7.92 6.67
CA THR A 45 7.01 -7.24 7.52
C THR A 45 6.91 -5.73 7.37
N VAL A 46 7.51 -4.95 8.26
CA VAL A 46 7.42 -3.47 8.22
C VAL A 46 7.93 -2.94 6.88
N ASN A 47 9.01 -3.54 6.35
CA ASN A 47 9.56 -3.20 5.06
C ASN A 47 8.67 -3.65 3.89
N VAL A 48 7.96 -4.77 3.99
CA VAL A 48 7.00 -5.21 2.97
C VAL A 48 5.78 -4.29 2.92
N ALA A 49 5.22 -3.93 4.08
CA ALA A 49 4.11 -2.99 4.19
C ALA A 49 4.50 -1.60 3.67
N ARG A 50 5.68 -1.09 4.04
CA ARG A 50 6.18 0.19 3.52
C ARG A 50 6.36 0.19 2.00
N ARG A 51 6.96 -0.86 1.43
CA ARG A 51 7.11 -0.97 -0.03
C ARG A 51 5.76 -1.07 -0.74
N ASN A 52 4.81 -1.74 -0.11
CA ASN A 52 3.44 -1.82 -0.62
C ASN A 52 2.77 -0.44 -0.66
N GLU A 53 2.80 0.27 0.46
CA GLU A 53 2.29 1.63 0.58
C GLU A 53 2.93 2.57 -0.44
N GLN A 54 4.27 2.57 -0.53
CA GLN A 54 5.01 3.40 -1.49
C GLN A 54 4.62 3.09 -2.94
N ARG A 55 4.44 1.82 -3.30
CA ARG A 55 3.99 1.43 -4.64
C ARG A 55 2.60 1.97 -4.95
N LEU A 56 1.67 1.84 -4.01
CA LEU A 56 0.32 2.37 -4.17
C LEU A 56 0.31 3.90 -4.30
N GLN A 57 1.20 4.59 -3.59
CA GLN A 57 1.37 6.05 -3.70
C GLN A 57 1.93 6.51 -5.07
N GLN A 58 2.44 5.59 -5.89
CA GLN A 58 2.95 5.88 -7.24
C GLN A 58 1.93 5.62 -8.34
N VAL A 59 0.82 4.92 -8.08
CA VAL A 59 -0.14 4.59 -9.14
C VAL A 59 -0.63 5.86 -9.81
N ASP A 60 -0.55 5.91 -11.14
CA ASP A 60 -1.04 7.03 -11.92
C ASP A 60 -2.51 6.79 -12.28
N PHE A 61 -3.41 7.36 -11.47
CA PHE A 61 -4.84 7.19 -11.69
C PHE A 61 -5.39 7.97 -12.88
N ASP A 62 -4.63 8.94 -13.41
CA ASP A 62 -5.09 9.73 -14.56
C ASP A 62 -4.81 9.01 -15.89
N THR A 63 -3.88 8.05 -15.88
CA THR A 63 -3.48 7.28 -17.08
C THR A 63 -3.85 5.80 -17.00
N ILE A 64 -4.41 5.34 -15.89
CA ILE A 64 -4.87 3.96 -15.78
C ILE A 64 -6.13 3.73 -16.62
N GLU A 65 -6.03 2.82 -17.57
CA GLU A 65 -7.13 2.46 -18.46
C GLU A 65 -7.99 1.35 -17.87
N GLY A 66 -9.26 1.34 -18.27
CA GLY A 66 -10.21 0.28 -17.97
C GLY A 66 -11.19 0.60 -16.84
N VAL A 67 -12.25 -0.21 -16.78
CA VAL A 67 -13.31 -0.15 -15.79
C VAL A 67 -12.86 -0.89 -14.53
N PRO A 68 -12.73 -0.21 -13.38
CA PRO A 68 -12.26 -0.84 -12.17
C PRO A 68 -13.33 -1.71 -11.50
N ALA A 69 -12.89 -2.80 -10.89
CA ALA A 69 -13.69 -3.58 -9.97
C ALA A 69 -12.84 -4.08 -8.80
N PHE A 70 -13.50 -4.28 -7.66
CA PHE A 70 -12.93 -4.88 -6.47
C PHE A 70 -13.41 -6.32 -6.36
N VAL A 71 -12.46 -7.25 -6.32
CA VAL A 71 -12.72 -8.68 -6.22
C VAL A 71 -12.09 -9.22 -4.95
N THR A 72 -12.89 -9.92 -4.17
CA THR A 72 -12.48 -10.61 -2.97
C THR A 72 -12.53 -12.11 -3.24
N LEU A 73 -11.38 -12.77 -3.06
CA LEU A 73 -11.25 -14.21 -3.22
C LEU A 73 -10.76 -14.84 -1.92
N THR A 74 -11.56 -15.72 -1.34
CA THR A 74 -11.34 -16.30 -0.02
C THR A 74 -11.17 -17.81 -0.10
N MET A 75 -10.26 -18.34 0.71
CA MET A 75 -10.09 -19.76 0.98
C MET A 75 -10.55 -20.07 2.42
N PRO A 76 -11.22 -21.21 2.69
CA PRO A 76 -11.59 -21.59 4.05
C PRO A 76 -10.37 -21.89 4.92
N ALA A 77 -10.31 -21.33 6.14
CA ALA A 77 -9.21 -21.52 7.08
C ALA A 77 -9.02 -22.99 7.49
N GLN A 78 -10.10 -23.76 7.60
CA GLN A 78 -10.08 -25.14 8.14
C GLN A 78 -9.20 -26.10 7.34
N GLN A 79 -8.98 -25.80 6.06
CA GLN A 79 -8.20 -26.65 5.16
C GLN A 79 -6.84 -26.03 4.82
N MET A 80 -6.46 -24.94 5.49
CA MET A 80 -5.20 -24.26 5.22
C MET A 80 -3.97 -25.10 5.52
N ALA A 81 -4.03 -25.99 6.52
CA ALA A 81 -2.94 -26.89 6.86
C ALA A 81 -2.57 -27.83 5.69
N ASP A 82 -3.55 -28.13 4.83
CA ASP A 82 -3.37 -29.02 3.67
C ASP A 82 -2.97 -28.26 2.39
N VAL A 83 -2.83 -26.93 2.47
CA VAL A 83 -2.53 -26.07 1.32
C VAL A 83 -1.19 -25.42 1.50
N SER A 84 -0.23 -25.73 0.62
CA SER A 84 1.03 -24.99 0.58
C SER A 84 0.83 -23.57 0.02
N ALA A 85 1.67 -22.62 0.44
CA ALA A 85 1.67 -21.27 -0.13
C ALA A 85 1.88 -21.30 -1.65
N ALA A 86 2.67 -22.24 -2.17
CA ALA A 86 2.89 -22.41 -3.61
C ALA A 86 1.61 -22.81 -4.35
N MET A 87 0.82 -23.74 -3.79
CA MET A 87 -0.49 -24.11 -4.33
C MET A 87 -1.43 -22.91 -4.38
N PHE A 88 -1.55 -22.17 -3.27
CA PHE A 88 -2.39 -20.96 -3.21
C PHE A 88 -2.02 -19.94 -4.29
N HIS A 89 -0.73 -19.65 -4.45
CA HIS A 89 -0.24 -18.73 -5.48
C HIS A 89 -0.44 -19.26 -6.90
N SER A 90 -0.42 -20.59 -7.10
CA SER A 90 -0.72 -21.20 -8.39
C SER A 90 -2.19 -20.99 -8.80
N TRP A 91 -3.12 -21.02 -7.84
CA TRP A 91 -4.53 -20.69 -8.09
C TRP A 91 -4.70 -19.21 -8.42
N LEU A 92 -4.07 -18.31 -7.66
CA LEU A 92 -4.09 -16.86 -7.98
C LEU A 92 -3.54 -16.60 -9.39
N LYS A 93 -2.40 -17.19 -9.76
CA LYS A 93 -1.84 -17.07 -11.11
C LYS A 93 -2.79 -17.60 -12.19
N SER A 94 -3.53 -18.66 -11.89
CA SER A 94 -4.48 -19.28 -12.82
C SER A 94 -5.74 -18.44 -12.97
N TRP A 95 -6.22 -17.86 -11.88
CA TRP A 95 -7.33 -16.90 -11.87
C TRP A 95 -7.00 -15.62 -12.63
N LEU A 96 -5.82 -15.02 -12.40
CA LEU A 96 -5.37 -13.85 -13.16
C LEU A 96 -5.24 -14.15 -14.66
N ARG A 97 -4.80 -15.37 -15.03
CA ARG A 97 -4.79 -15.82 -16.44
C ARG A 97 -6.20 -15.97 -17.01
N TYR A 98 -7.16 -16.42 -16.20
CA TYR A 98 -8.57 -16.44 -16.58
C TYR A 98 -9.05 -15.02 -16.85
N MET A 99 -8.90 -14.10 -15.90
CA MET A 99 -9.30 -12.71 -16.05
C MET A 99 -8.65 -12.02 -17.27
N LYS A 100 -7.38 -12.30 -17.57
CA LYS A 100 -6.71 -11.80 -18.79
C LYS A 100 -7.38 -12.23 -20.10
N ARG A 101 -7.99 -13.41 -20.15
CA ARG A 101 -8.77 -13.85 -21.32
C ARG A 101 -10.16 -13.22 -21.38
N HIS A 102 -10.55 -12.52 -20.33
CA HIS A 102 -11.84 -11.86 -20.14
C HIS A 102 -11.64 -10.36 -19.88
N GLY A 103 -10.71 -9.72 -20.62
CA GLY A 103 -10.59 -8.27 -20.64
C GLY A 103 -9.72 -7.62 -19.56
N LEU A 104 -9.01 -8.38 -18.71
CA LEU A 104 -8.13 -7.77 -17.69
C LEU A 104 -6.95 -7.03 -18.30
N LEU A 105 -6.95 -5.70 -18.14
CA LEU A 105 -5.88 -4.79 -18.52
C LEU A 105 -4.83 -4.69 -17.40
N HIS A 106 -5.26 -4.33 -16.19
CA HIS A 106 -4.39 -4.13 -15.03
C HIS A 106 -4.91 -4.85 -13.80
N TYR A 107 -4.01 -5.20 -12.89
CA TYR A 107 -4.40 -5.68 -11.58
C TYR A 107 -3.42 -5.28 -10.49
N TYR A 108 -3.94 -5.19 -9.28
CA TYR A 108 -3.19 -5.12 -8.04
C TYR A 108 -3.87 -6.01 -7.01
N TRP A 109 -3.11 -6.74 -6.20
CA TRP A 109 -3.66 -7.60 -5.16
C TRP A 109 -2.85 -7.55 -3.88
N ILE A 110 -3.53 -7.78 -2.77
CA ILE A 110 -2.94 -8.08 -1.46
C ILE A 110 -3.53 -9.38 -0.91
N LEU A 111 -2.75 -10.06 -0.09
CA LEU A 111 -3.16 -11.22 0.68
C LEU A 111 -3.21 -10.86 2.16
N GLU A 112 -4.38 -11.00 2.76
CA GLU A 112 -4.63 -10.81 4.19
C GLU A 112 -5.33 -12.04 4.76
N PHE A 113 -5.37 -12.14 6.09
CA PHE A 113 -6.06 -13.23 6.80
C PHE A 113 -7.21 -12.62 7.58
N GLN A 114 -8.44 -13.11 7.42
CA GLN A 114 -9.57 -12.61 8.20
C GLN A 114 -9.35 -12.85 9.70
N ALA A 115 -10.18 -12.26 10.57
CA ALA A 115 -10.12 -12.52 12.02
C ALA A 115 -10.24 -14.03 12.34
N THR A 116 -10.96 -14.75 11.48
CA THR A 116 -11.17 -16.20 11.54
C THR A 116 -10.02 -17.01 10.92
N GLY A 117 -8.95 -16.37 10.45
CA GLY A 117 -7.79 -16.99 9.82
C GLY A 117 -7.92 -17.24 8.32
N ASN A 118 -9.09 -17.00 7.71
CA ASN A 118 -9.31 -17.29 6.28
C ASN A 118 -8.38 -16.44 5.39
N PRO A 119 -7.61 -17.05 4.46
CA PRO A 119 -6.80 -16.31 3.52
C PRO A 119 -7.69 -15.62 2.51
N HIS A 120 -7.44 -14.33 2.34
CA HIS A 120 -8.31 -13.40 1.67
C HIS A 120 -7.49 -12.55 0.72
N LEU A 121 -7.76 -12.68 -0.57
CA LEU A 121 -7.20 -11.82 -1.58
C LEU A 121 -8.15 -10.65 -1.80
N HIS A 122 -7.65 -9.45 -1.59
CA HIS A 122 -8.28 -8.24 -2.13
C HIS A 122 -7.59 -7.92 -3.44
N VAL A 123 -8.33 -7.99 -4.54
CA VAL A 123 -7.85 -7.78 -5.90
C VAL A 123 -8.57 -6.60 -6.50
N LEU A 124 -7.81 -5.57 -6.87
CA LEU A 124 -8.22 -4.52 -7.77
C LEU A 124 -7.94 -4.97 -9.19
N VAL A 125 -8.96 -4.92 -10.05
CA VAL A 125 -8.85 -5.24 -11.47
C VAL A 125 -9.35 -4.06 -12.30
N TRP A 126 -8.75 -3.85 -13.47
CA TRP A 126 -9.25 -2.93 -14.49
C TRP A 126 -9.53 -3.73 -15.77
N LEU A 127 -10.76 -3.63 -16.26
CA LEU A 127 -11.24 -4.38 -17.42
C LEU A 127 -11.43 -3.46 -18.63
N ASP A 128 -11.26 -3.98 -19.85
CA ASP A 128 -11.52 -3.25 -21.09
C ASP A 128 -13.02 -3.02 -21.38
N HIS A 129 -13.91 -3.53 -20.54
CA HIS A 129 -15.36 -3.36 -20.62
C HIS A 129 -15.99 -3.38 -19.22
N THR A 130 -17.25 -2.92 -19.12
CA THR A 130 -18.07 -3.11 -17.92
C THR A 130 -18.55 -4.56 -17.87
N PRO A 131 -18.18 -5.35 -16.85
CA PRO A 131 -18.52 -6.77 -16.79
C PRO A 131 -20.00 -6.95 -16.45
N ASP A 132 -20.69 -7.82 -17.19
CA ASP A 132 -22.07 -8.17 -16.87
C ASP A 132 -22.16 -9.10 -15.64
N VAL A 133 -23.37 -9.29 -15.11
CA VAL A 133 -23.60 -10.13 -13.90
C VAL A 133 -23.12 -11.58 -14.09
N LEU A 134 -23.23 -12.12 -15.31
CA LEU A 134 -22.82 -13.49 -15.62
C LEU A 134 -21.28 -13.59 -15.67
N GLU A 135 -20.59 -12.61 -16.21
CA GLU A 135 -19.13 -12.52 -16.21
C GLU A 135 -18.58 -12.41 -14.79
N GLN A 136 -19.16 -11.55 -13.96
CA GLN A 136 -18.82 -11.42 -12.54
C GLN A 136 -18.99 -12.78 -11.82
N TYR A 137 -20.14 -13.43 -12.01
CA TYR A 137 -20.39 -14.76 -11.45
C TYR A 137 -19.37 -15.79 -11.93
N ARG A 138 -19.06 -15.83 -13.24
CA ARG A 138 -18.09 -16.77 -13.82
C ARG A 138 -16.68 -16.54 -13.30
N ALA A 139 -16.27 -15.28 -13.09
CA ALA A 139 -14.99 -14.94 -12.50
C ALA A 139 -14.85 -15.52 -11.08
N LEU A 140 -15.84 -15.32 -10.23
CA LEU A 140 -15.86 -15.87 -8.87
C LEU A 140 -15.97 -17.40 -8.87
N ARG A 141 -16.82 -17.96 -9.75
CA ARG A 141 -17.00 -19.41 -9.87
C ARG A 141 -15.74 -20.10 -10.37
N SER A 142 -14.93 -19.43 -11.21
CA SER A 142 -13.65 -19.96 -11.69
C SER A 142 -12.67 -20.20 -10.52
N TRP A 143 -12.60 -19.27 -9.57
CA TRP A 143 -11.81 -19.40 -8.34
C TRP A 143 -12.29 -20.60 -7.52
N VAL A 144 -13.58 -20.64 -7.21
CA VAL A 144 -14.20 -21.73 -6.45
C VAL A 144 -13.95 -23.10 -7.09
N ASN A 145 -14.11 -23.20 -8.42
CA ASN A 145 -13.88 -24.44 -9.15
C ASN A 145 -12.41 -24.90 -9.10
N MET A 146 -11.45 -23.98 -9.13
CA MET A 146 -10.02 -24.33 -9.00
C MET A 146 -9.71 -24.92 -7.62
N LEU A 147 -10.23 -24.30 -6.56
CA LEU A 147 -10.03 -24.78 -5.19
C LEU A 147 -10.73 -26.14 -4.97
N ASN A 148 -11.98 -26.28 -5.42
CA ASN A 148 -12.75 -27.52 -5.26
C ASN A 148 -12.12 -28.69 -6.02
N LYS A 149 -11.50 -28.46 -7.19
CA LYS A 149 -10.73 -29.50 -7.91
C LYS A 149 -9.51 -29.98 -7.14
N SER A 150 -9.02 -29.20 -6.19
CA SER A 150 -7.96 -29.55 -5.25
C SER A 150 -8.51 -29.97 -3.88
N ASN A 151 -9.79 -30.36 -3.79
CA ASN A 151 -10.49 -30.74 -2.56
C ASN A 151 -10.55 -29.66 -1.48
N VAL A 152 -10.38 -28.38 -1.84
CA VAL A 152 -10.58 -27.24 -0.94
C VAL A 152 -11.99 -26.70 -1.13
N GLY A 153 -12.85 -26.83 -0.12
CA GLY A 153 -14.29 -26.56 -0.14
C GLY A 153 -14.67 -25.08 -0.15
N ALA A 154 -14.14 -24.32 -1.11
CA ALA A 154 -14.50 -22.92 -1.31
C ALA A 154 -15.97 -22.78 -1.73
N ARG A 155 -16.63 -21.73 -1.24
CA ARG A 155 -18.03 -21.44 -1.52
C ARG A 155 -18.18 -20.12 -2.24
N GLN A 156 -19.14 -20.04 -3.15
CA GLN A 156 -19.47 -18.84 -3.91
C GLN A 156 -19.83 -17.67 -3.00
N GLN A 157 -20.56 -17.94 -1.91
CA GLN A 157 -20.99 -16.94 -0.92
C GLN A 157 -19.82 -16.30 -0.15
N GLY A 158 -18.65 -16.93 -0.17
CA GLY A 158 -17.43 -16.37 0.45
C GLY A 158 -16.64 -15.46 -0.49
N GLN A 159 -17.11 -15.24 -1.72
CA GLN A 159 -16.42 -14.44 -2.73
C GLN A 159 -17.26 -13.21 -3.05
N ILE A 160 -16.60 -12.09 -3.35
CA ILE A 160 -17.29 -10.83 -3.65
C ILE A 160 -16.72 -10.26 -4.95
N TYR A 161 -17.59 -9.76 -5.81
CA TYR A 161 -17.26 -8.95 -6.97
C TYR A 161 -18.07 -7.66 -6.88
N GLU A 162 -17.39 -6.52 -6.83
CA GLU A 162 -18.00 -5.20 -6.75
C GLU A 162 -17.45 -4.36 -7.89
N SER A 163 -18.29 -4.04 -8.88
CA SER A 163 -17.94 -3.04 -9.89
C SER A 163 -17.85 -1.67 -9.23
N ILE A 164 -16.82 -0.90 -9.59
CA ILE A 164 -16.64 0.45 -9.08
C ILE A 164 -17.24 1.41 -10.10
N ASP A 165 -18.33 2.08 -9.73
CA ASP A 165 -18.93 3.13 -10.53
C ASP A 165 -18.08 4.39 -10.45
N LEU A 166 -17.36 4.72 -11.53
CA LEU A 166 -16.52 5.91 -11.62
C LEU A 166 -17.31 7.19 -12.00
N GLY A 167 -18.58 7.05 -12.38
CA GLY A 167 -19.48 8.16 -12.73
C GLY A 167 -20.45 8.54 -11.61
N GLY A 168 -20.49 7.76 -10.53
CA GLY A 168 -21.36 7.98 -9.39
C GLY A 168 -20.83 8.98 -8.36
N GLU A 169 -21.57 9.12 -7.26
CA GLU A 169 -21.16 9.88 -6.08
C GLU A 169 -20.93 8.94 -4.90
N LEU A 170 -19.94 9.25 -4.06
CA LEU A 170 -19.60 8.51 -2.85
C LEU A 170 -19.55 9.45 -1.66
N VAL A 171 -19.99 8.98 -0.49
CA VAL A 171 -19.85 9.72 0.76
C VAL A 171 -18.52 9.35 1.43
N VAL A 172 -17.59 10.30 1.46
CA VAL A 172 -16.30 10.15 2.18
C VAL A 172 -16.28 11.15 3.32
N ASP A 173 -16.16 10.65 4.56
CA ASP A 173 -16.12 11.48 5.78
C ASP A 173 -17.30 12.46 5.96
N GLY A 174 -18.45 12.13 5.36
CA GLY A 174 -19.69 12.93 5.46
C GLY A 174 -19.94 13.86 4.27
N GLU A 175 -19.03 13.93 3.30
CA GLU A 175 -19.19 14.72 2.08
C GLU A 175 -19.44 13.84 0.86
N THR A 176 -20.43 14.21 0.06
CA THR A 176 -20.70 13.61 -1.24
C THR A 176 -19.67 14.11 -2.24
N VAL A 177 -18.85 13.20 -2.76
CA VAL A 177 -17.81 13.49 -3.75
C VAL A 177 -18.01 12.61 -4.98
N PRO A 178 -17.62 13.07 -6.18
CA PRO A 178 -17.57 12.19 -7.33
C PRO A 178 -16.74 10.94 -7.01
N ALA A 179 -17.17 9.79 -7.50
CA ALA A 179 -16.46 8.53 -7.41
C ALA A 179 -15.22 8.54 -8.33
N HIS A 180 -14.36 9.53 -8.16
CA HIS A 180 -13.12 9.67 -8.91
C HIS A 180 -12.25 8.43 -8.64
N PRO A 181 -11.60 7.84 -9.66
CA PRO A 181 -10.75 6.66 -9.50
C PRO A 181 -9.78 6.82 -8.34
N GLU A 182 -9.14 7.99 -8.24
CA GLU A 182 -8.21 8.32 -7.16
C GLU A 182 -8.83 8.18 -5.76
N ARG A 183 -10.09 8.55 -5.52
CA ARG A 183 -10.67 8.53 -4.16
C ARG A 183 -11.14 7.14 -3.75
N VAL A 184 -11.74 6.38 -4.67
CA VAL A 184 -12.11 4.97 -4.43
C VAL A 184 -10.87 4.12 -4.25
N LEU A 185 -9.87 4.32 -5.11
CA LEU A 185 -8.61 3.60 -5.05
C LEU A 185 -7.74 4.08 -3.91
N MET A 186 -7.77 5.34 -3.48
CA MET A 186 -7.07 5.78 -2.26
C MET A 186 -7.74 5.24 -0.99
N TYR A 187 -9.07 5.04 -0.98
CA TYR A 187 -9.75 4.31 0.10
C TYR A 187 -9.32 2.84 0.12
N LEU A 188 -9.34 2.15 -1.03
CA LEU A 188 -8.91 0.75 -1.17
C LEU A 188 -7.40 0.58 -0.97
N ALA A 189 -6.60 1.55 -1.37
CA ALA A 189 -5.16 1.63 -1.15
C ALA A 189 -4.82 1.95 0.29
N LYS A 190 -5.63 2.74 1.03
CA LYS A 190 -5.49 2.90 2.49
C LYS A 190 -5.81 1.59 3.22
N HIS A 191 -6.80 0.83 2.75
CA HIS A 191 -7.10 -0.52 3.24
C HIS A 191 -5.97 -1.51 2.91
N ALA A 192 -5.44 -1.46 1.69
CA ALA A 192 -4.33 -2.27 1.24
C ALA A 192 -2.98 -1.80 1.81
N ALA A 193 -2.86 -0.55 2.24
CA ALA A 193 -1.66 0.00 2.84
C ALA A 193 -1.54 -0.51 4.27
N ARG A 194 -2.60 -0.43 5.10
CA ARG A 194 -2.69 -0.75 6.55
C ARG A 194 -1.32 -0.91 7.25
N GLY A 195 -1.19 -1.64 8.34
CA GLY A 195 0.11 -1.78 9.03
C GLY A 195 0.32 -3.22 9.37
N VAL A 196 1.57 -3.65 9.52
CA VAL A 196 1.89 -5.04 9.92
C VAL A 196 1.24 -5.43 11.25
N ALA A 197 1.03 -4.45 12.14
CA ALA A 197 0.34 -4.65 13.41
C ALA A 197 -1.17 -4.89 13.27
N HIS A 198 -1.75 -4.73 12.07
CA HIS A 198 -3.15 -5.04 11.82
C HIS A 198 -3.36 -6.55 11.99
N TYR A 199 -4.41 -6.94 12.73
CA TYR A 199 -4.64 -8.35 13.06
C TYR A 199 -4.67 -9.23 11.81
N GLN A 200 -5.23 -8.73 10.70
CA GLN A 200 -5.29 -9.46 9.42
C GLN A 200 -3.93 -9.73 8.74
N ARG A 201 -2.84 -9.18 9.29
CA ARG A 201 -1.47 -9.30 8.77
C ARG A 201 -0.53 -9.97 9.75
N GLN A 202 -1.05 -10.42 10.89
CA GLN A 202 -0.27 -11.10 11.90
C GLN A 202 0.16 -12.49 11.40
N LEU A 203 1.46 -12.79 11.55
CA LEU A 203 2.03 -14.09 11.18
C LEU A 203 1.35 -15.25 11.91
N SER A 204 0.86 -15.04 13.13
CA SER A 204 0.13 -16.03 13.92
C SER A 204 -1.15 -16.53 13.25
N ASN A 205 -1.71 -15.78 12.29
CA ASN A 205 -2.90 -16.18 11.55
C ASN A 205 -2.57 -17.05 10.34
N MET A 206 -1.29 -17.29 10.06
CA MET A 206 -0.82 -18.18 9.01
C MET A 206 -0.50 -19.58 9.59
N PRO A 207 -0.74 -20.66 8.85
CA PRO A 207 -0.22 -21.99 9.17
C PRO A 207 1.30 -21.96 9.27
N GLU A 208 1.84 -22.89 10.04
CA GLU A 208 3.28 -22.99 10.31
C GLU A 208 4.12 -22.93 9.02
N ASP A 209 3.77 -23.72 8.01
CA ASP A 209 4.45 -23.73 6.71
C ASP A 209 4.51 -22.37 6.02
N TRP A 210 3.45 -21.56 6.16
CA TRP A 210 3.35 -20.25 5.53
C TRP A 210 4.12 -19.19 6.31
N GLN A 211 4.26 -19.32 7.62
CA GLN A 211 5.04 -18.39 8.44
C GLN A 211 6.50 -18.30 7.96
N TYR A 212 7.04 -19.42 7.46
CA TYR A 212 8.41 -19.48 6.94
C TYR A 212 8.49 -19.21 5.42
N ARG A 213 7.46 -19.58 4.64
CA ARG A 213 7.45 -19.49 3.17
C ARG A 213 6.10 -19.08 2.58
N SER A 214 5.50 -18.01 3.08
CA SER A 214 4.19 -17.49 2.65
C SER A 214 4.07 -17.15 1.15
N GLY A 215 5.18 -16.98 0.43
CA GLY A 215 5.15 -16.35 -0.89
C GLY A 215 4.95 -14.84 -0.80
N ARG A 216 4.48 -14.20 -1.87
CA ARG A 216 4.24 -12.75 -1.87
C ARG A 216 2.93 -12.46 -1.15
N VAL A 217 2.89 -11.40 -0.35
CA VAL A 217 1.64 -10.94 0.28
C VAL A 217 0.98 -9.77 -0.46
N TRP A 218 1.59 -9.31 -1.54
CA TRP A 218 1.01 -8.37 -2.48
C TRP A 218 1.70 -8.47 -3.84
N GLY A 219 1.03 -7.98 -4.88
CA GLY A 219 1.58 -7.93 -6.22
C GLY A 219 0.71 -7.15 -7.18
N HIS A 220 1.26 -6.81 -8.34
CA HIS A 220 0.54 -6.16 -9.42
C HIS A 220 1.07 -6.65 -10.77
N ASP A 221 0.39 -6.30 -11.85
CA ASP A 221 0.89 -6.56 -13.20
C ASP A 221 2.07 -5.62 -13.53
N ARG A 222 2.89 -6.00 -14.51
CA ARG A 222 4.08 -5.20 -14.88
C ARG A 222 3.74 -3.90 -15.58
N GLY A 223 2.56 -3.81 -16.20
CA GLY A 223 2.12 -2.65 -16.99
C GLY A 223 1.30 -1.64 -16.20
N LEU A 224 1.10 -1.85 -14.89
CA LEU A 224 0.39 -0.90 -14.03
C LEU A 224 1.00 0.50 -14.21
N PRO A 225 0.22 1.53 -14.57
CA PRO A 225 0.73 2.89 -14.74
C PRO A 225 1.21 3.47 -13.42
N LEU A 226 2.45 3.98 -13.41
CA LEU A 226 3.09 4.53 -12.22
C LEU A 226 3.75 5.86 -12.57
N ARG A 227 3.52 6.87 -11.72
CA ARG A 227 4.33 8.10 -11.72
C ARG A 227 5.68 7.85 -11.06
N GLU A 228 6.70 8.41 -11.67
CA GLU A 228 8.05 8.37 -11.13
C GLU A 228 8.10 9.06 -9.76
N GLN A 229 8.86 8.47 -8.84
CA GLN A 229 9.12 9.08 -7.54
C GLN A 229 10.18 10.17 -7.72
N GLN A 230 9.90 11.35 -7.19
CA GLN A 230 10.87 12.45 -7.15
C GLN A 230 11.63 12.39 -5.82
N ASP A 231 12.96 12.31 -5.88
CA ASP A 231 13.84 12.28 -4.72
C ASP A 231 14.65 13.58 -4.63
N TYR A 232 14.54 14.26 -3.50
CA TYR A 232 15.27 15.50 -3.20
C TYR A 232 16.24 15.24 -2.05
N GLU A 233 17.53 15.43 -2.29
CA GLU A 233 18.50 15.49 -1.21
C GLU A 233 18.39 16.83 -0.51
N THR A 234 18.39 16.80 0.83
CA THR A 234 18.18 17.98 1.67
C THR A 234 19.19 17.99 2.79
N ASP A 235 19.45 19.17 3.36
CA ASP A 235 20.15 19.26 4.64
C ASP A 235 19.26 18.81 5.82
N TYR A 236 19.86 18.72 7.01
CA TYR A 236 19.13 18.33 8.21
C TYR A 236 18.11 19.39 8.69
N PRO A 237 18.40 20.70 8.70
CA PRO A 237 17.42 21.74 9.00
C PRO A 237 16.13 21.62 8.18
N THR A 238 16.25 21.53 6.85
CA THR A 238 15.16 21.33 5.89
C THR A 238 14.44 20.02 6.16
N PHE A 239 15.15 18.91 6.33
CA PHE A 239 14.57 17.62 6.68
C PHE A 239 13.74 17.69 7.98
N TRP A 240 14.22 18.38 9.01
CA TRP A 240 13.48 18.53 10.26
C TRP A 240 12.26 19.44 10.11
N ALA A 241 12.39 20.55 9.35
CA ALA A 241 11.30 21.46 9.06
C ALA A 241 10.19 20.74 8.28
N TYR A 242 10.55 20.04 7.21
CA TYR A 242 9.63 19.27 6.38
C TYR A 242 8.84 18.24 7.18
N ARG A 243 9.51 17.42 8.00
CA ARG A 243 8.82 16.44 8.87
C ARG A 243 7.80 17.10 9.80
N ARG A 244 8.13 18.26 10.38
CA ARG A 244 7.21 19.01 11.25
C ARG A 244 6.03 19.57 10.48
N LEU A 245 6.26 20.09 9.27
CA LEU A 245 5.22 20.60 8.38
C LEU A 245 4.26 19.49 7.95
N VAL A 246 4.76 18.34 7.50
CA VAL A 246 3.92 17.17 7.18
C VAL A 246 3.11 16.71 8.39
N ARG A 247 3.71 16.69 9.60
CA ARG A 247 2.96 16.39 10.84
C ARG A 247 1.85 17.41 11.10
N ARG A 248 2.11 18.71 10.94
CA ARG A 248 1.10 19.77 11.13
C ARG A 248 -0.03 19.63 10.11
N TRP A 249 0.29 19.40 8.85
CA TRP A 249 -0.68 19.13 7.80
C TRP A 249 -1.56 17.92 8.16
N ARG A 250 -0.97 16.80 8.58
CA ARG A 250 -1.73 15.62 9.03
C ARG A 250 -2.66 15.89 10.20
N VAL A 251 -2.26 16.77 11.13
CA VAL A 251 -3.13 17.19 12.24
C VAL A 251 -4.28 18.04 11.72
N SER A 252 -4.05 18.93 10.75
CA SER A 252 -5.09 19.73 10.10
C SER A 252 -6.13 18.82 9.42
N GLU A 253 -5.68 17.89 8.59
CA GLU A 253 -6.56 16.90 7.93
C GLU A 253 -7.35 16.09 8.95
N ALA A 254 -6.70 15.63 10.02
CA ALA A 254 -7.38 14.87 11.05
C ALA A 254 -8.46 15.68 11.80
N GLN A 255 -8.30 17.01 11.92
CA GLN A 255 -9.31 17.88 12.56
C GLN A 255 -10.55 18.08 11.70
N ALA A 256 -10.43 17.95 10.37
CA ALA A 256 -11.54 18.07 9.44
C ALA A 256 -12.52 16.88 9.49
N ILE A 257 -12.15 15.76 10.14
CA ILE A 257 -13.01 14.59 10.29
C ILE A 257 -14.27 14.97 11.11
N VAL A 258 -15.45 14.69 10.54
CA VAL A 258 -16.75 15.01 11.15
C VAL A 258 -17.01 14.15 12.40
N ASP A 259 -16.80 12.84 12.30
CA ASP A 259 -16.99 11.91 13.41
C ASP A 259 -16.01 12.22 14.57
N SER A 260 -16.56 12.53 15.74
CA SER A 260 -15.78 13.00 16.88
C SER A 260 -14.79 11.98 17.43
N ASP A 261 -15.15 10.70 17.42
CA ASP A 261 -14.31 9.63 17.97
C ASP A 261 -13.16 9.30 17.00
N ARG A 262 -13.47 9.22 15.69
CA ARG A 262 -12.47 9.06 14.63
C ARG A 262 -11.53 10.26 14.58
N ARG A 263 -12.04 11.49 14.66
CA ARG A 263 -11.23 12.71 14.75
C ARG A 263 -10.27 12.64 15.92
N ARG A 264 -10.76 12.34 17.13
CA ARG A 264 -9.92 12.24 18.34
C ARG A 264 -8.79 11.23 18.15
N ALA A 265 -9.09 10.04 17.61
CA ALA A 265 -8.12 9.00 17.33
C ALA A 265 -7.07 9.44 16.28
N ALA A 266 -7.53 10.01 15.16
CA ALA A 266 -6.67 10.47 14.07
C ALA A 266 -5.73 11.61 14.50
N VAL A 267 -6.25 12.61 15.24
CA VAL A 267 -5.45 13.72 15.77
C VAL A 267 -4.39 13.21 16.75
N SER A 268 -4.74 12.29 17.64
CA SER A 268 -3.79 11.67 18.57
C SER A 268 -2.66 10.95 17.81
N GLN A 269 -3.01 10.15 16.80
CA GLN A 269 -2.05 9.45 15.96
C GLN A 269 -1.11 10.41 15.21
N ALA A 270 -1.67 11.45 14.58
CA ALA A 270 -0.89 12.45 13.84
C ALA A 270 0.06 13.22 14.76
N ARG A 271 -0.39 13.62 15.96
CA ARG A 271 0.48 14.29 16.95
C ARG A 271 1.62 13.39 17.41
N GLY A 272 1.38 12.08 17.54
CA GLY A 272 2.36 11.11 18.01
C GLY A 272 3.35 10.59 16.97
N CYS A 273 3.16 10.86 15.67
CA CYS A 273 3.89 10.16 14.60
C CYS A 273 5.43 10.34 14.63
N LEU A 274 5.91 11.47 15.14
CA LEU A 274 7.34 11.79 15.30
C LEU A 274 7.86 11.52 16.71
N ARG A 275 7.02 11.08 17.66
CA ARG A 275 7.44 10.85 19.05
C ARG A 275 8.44 9.71 19.10
N CYS A 276 9.60 9.94 19.72
CA CYS A 276 10.63 8.93 19.94
C CYS A 276 11.35 9.23 21.26
N PRO A 277 11.34 8.32 22.25
CA PRO A 277 11.99 8.55 23.54
C PRO A 277 13.52 8.48 23.44
N ARG A 278 14.06 7.98 22.33
CA ARG A 278 15.49 7.82 22.09
C ARG A 278 16.08 9.05 21.38
N PRO A 279 16.89 9.88 22.07
CA PRO A 279 17.44 11.10 21.50
C PRO A 279 18.43 10.84 20.36
N ASP A 280 19.08 9.67 20.36
CA ASP A 280 19.99 9.24 19.31
C ASP A 280 19.29 8.82 18.00
N ILE A 281 17.98 8.53 18.05
CA ILE A 281 17.15 8.18 16.89
C ILE A 281 16.25 9.35 16.47
N SER A 282 15.71 10.10 17.42
CA SER A 282 14.65 11.10 17.20
C SER A 282 14.97 12.10 16.06
N PRO A 283 16.18 12.70 15.98
CA PRO A 283 16.55 13.61 14.90
C PRO A 283 16.52 12.96 13.51
N TYR A 284 16.68 11.63 13.43
CA TYR A 284 16.80 10.88 12.18
C TYR A 284 15.53 10.09 11.81
N ARG A 285 14.53 10.06 12.69
CA ARG A 285 13.27 9.34 12.46
C ARG A 285 12.58 9.85 11.20
N GLY A 286 12.28 8.96 10.26
CA GLY A 286 11.56 9.35 9.06
C GLY A 286 10.09 9.67 9.29
N ILE A 287 9.44 10.23 8.28
CA ILE A 287 7.98 10.36 8.21
C ILE A 287 7.49 9.73 6.90
N SER A 288 6.27 9.18 6.91
CA SER A 288 5.53 8.76 5.71
C SER A 288 4.09 9.28 5.86
N ALA A 289 3.52 9.75 4.76
CA ALA A 289 2.16 10.26 4.74
C ALA A 289 1.54 10.13 3.33
N TRP A 290 0.24 9.88 3.29
CA TRP A 290 -0.59 10.05 2.11
C TRP A 290 -0.93 11.54 1.98
N VAL A 291 -0.32 12.18 0.99
CA VAL A 291 -0.34 13.63 0.71
C VAL A 291 -0.23 13.74 -0.80
N SER A 292 -1.02 14.59 -1.46
CA SER A 292 -0.85 14.79 -2.91
C SER A 292 0.56 15.33 -3.21
N ALA A 293 1.09 15.02 -4.38
CA ALA A 293 2.40 15.51 -4.80
C ALA A 293 2.48 17.05 -4.71
N GLU A 294 1.42 17.74 -5.12
CA GLU A 294 1.33 19.21 -5.07
C GLU A 294 1.53 19.76 -3.65
N VAL A 295 0.75 19.27 -2.68
CA VAL A 295 0.87 19.70 -1.28
C VAL A 295 2.24 19.31 -0.73
N ALA A 296 2.73 18.11 -1.05
CA ALA A 296 4.05 17.65 -0.61
C ALA A 296 5.18 18.56 -1.13
N CYS A 297 5.09 19.06 -2.36
CA CYS A 297 6.04 20.03 -2.93
C CYS A 297 5.94 21.38 -2.23
N GLN A 298 4.73 21.92 -2.01
CA GLN A 298 4.54 23.19 -1.30
C GLN A 298 5.12 23.14 0.13
N LEU A 299 4.95 22.02 0.83
CA LEU A 299 5.54 21.82 2.16
C LEU A 299 7.07 21.74 2.11
N LEU A 300 7.64 21.23 1.00
CA LEU A 300 9.09 21.16 0.81
C LEU A 300 9.66 22.56 0.54
N ASP A 301 9.04 23.31 -0.36
CA ASP A 301 9.42 24.69 -0.65
C ASP A 301 9.38 25.56 0.61
N ALA A 302 8.34 25.41 1.43
CA ALA A 302 8.22 26.11 2.71
C ALA A 302 9.29 25.68 3.72
N ALA A 303 9.73 24.42 3.67
CA ALA A 303 10.80 23.90 4.54
C ALA A 303 12.17 24.48 4.15
N VAL A 304 12.43 24.65 2.84
CA VAL A 304 13.66 25.24 2.31
C VAL A 304 13.73 26.72 2.69
N ARG A 305 12.69 27.51 2.39
CA ARG A 305 12.67 28.96 2.70
C ARG A 305 12.84 29.25 4.19
N GLY A 306 12.18 28.47 5.06
CA GLY A 306 12.33 28.64 6.51
C GLY A 306 13.62 28.06 7.09
N GLY A 307 14.44 27.40 6.26
CA GLY A 307 15.82 27.00 6.57
C GLY A 307 16.79 28.15 6.33
N ASP A 308 16.65 28.85 5.21
CA ASP A 308 17.47 30.01 4.83
C ASP A 308 17.40 31.14 5.87
N ASP A 309 16.20 31.43 6.41
CA ASP A 309 15.98 32.46 7.45
C ASP A 309 16.70 32.17 8.79
N ARG A 310 17.30 30.98 8.97
CA ARG A 310 17.98 30.57 10.21
C ARG A 310 19.51 30.53 10.08
N GLU A 311 20.06 30.74 8.89
CA GLU A 311 21.51 30.84 8.67
C GLU A 311 22.02 32.29 8.79
N GLU A 312 21.11 33.28 8.92
CA GLU A 312 21.46 34.71 9.10
C GLU A 312 21.42 35.21 10.57
N GLU A 313 21.20 34.33 11.57
CA GLU A 313 21.30 34.65 13.02
C GLU A 313 22.31 33.75 13.75
#